data_AF-A0A2L2ZEF1-F1
#
_entry.id   AF-A0A2L2ZEF1-F1
#
_cell.length_a   1.000
_cell.length_b   1.000
_cell.length_c   1.000
_cell.angle_alpha   90.00
_cell.angle_beta   90.00
_cell.angle_gamma   90.00
#
_symmetry.space_group_name_H-M   'P 1'
#
loop_
_entity.id
_entity.type
_entity.pdbx_description
1 polymer ?
#
loop_
_entity_poly.entity_id
_entity_poly.type
_entity_poly.pdbx_seq_one_letter_code
_entity_poly.pdbx_strand_id
1 'polypeptide(L)' 'WSNEEDHLRLISMQKGVDLMQIYKRLEDAENIIESRLPISHDDRLAFLTFYHTNLGTTIRASVHIKLPK' A
#
# COMPACT_ATOMS: atom_id res chain seq x y z
N TRP A 1 -1.12 9.37 -2.29
CA TRP A 1 -2.14 10.24 -2.90
C TRP A 1 -3.27 10.45 -1.91
N SER A 2 -4.06 11.51 -2.09
CA SER A 2 -5.16 11.89 -1.18
C SER A 2 -6.44 12.09 -1.98
N ASN A 3 -7.54 11.49 -1.53
CA ASN A 3 -8.89 11.59 -2.10
C ASN A 3 -8.95 11.35 -3.61
N GLU A 4 -8.38 10.24 -4.05
CA GLU A 4 -8.48 9.79 -5.45
C GLU A 4 -9.50 8.63 -5.53
N GLU A 5 -9.08 7.39 -5.82
CA GLU A 5 -9.98 6.21 -5.74
C GLU A 5 -10.33 5.88 -4.28
N ASP A 6 -9.30 5.83 -3.43
CA ASP A 6 -9.40 5.68 -1.98
C ASP A 6 -9.04 6.99 -1.29
N HIS A 7 -9.43 7.14 -0.01
CA HIS A 7 -9.10 8.33 0.79
C HIS A 7 -7.58 8.57 0.86
N LEU A 8 -6.80 7.50 1.00
CA LEU A 8 -5.34 7.55 1.06
C LEU A 8 -4.74 6.38 0.26
N ARG A 9 -3.70 6.69 -0.52
CA ARG A 9 -2.84 5.69 -1.18
C ARG A 9 -1.38 5.91 -0.80
N LEU A 10 -0.82 5.00 0.00
CA LEU A 10 0.58 5.03 0.39
C LEU A 10 1.43 4.36 -0.69
N ILE A 11 2.52 4.99 -1.09
CA ILE A 11 3.39 4.53 -2.16
C ILE A 11 4.84 4.67 -1.70
N SER A 12 5.57 3.55 -1.69
CA SER A 12 7.01 3.52 -1.52
C SER A 12 7.63 2.96 -2.80
N MET A 13 8.59 3.66 -3.38
CA MET A 13 9.24 3.26 -4.63
C MET A 13 10.67 3.79 -4.71
N GLN A 14 11.54 3.09 -5.44
CA GLN A 14 12.91 3.52 -5.74
C GLN A 14 13.44 2.85 -7.01
N LYS A 15 14.63 3.27 -7.45
CA LYS A 15 15.39 2.54 -8.49
C LYS A 15 16.07 1.32 -7.88
N GLY A 16 16.27 0.26 -8.68
CA GLY A 16 16.84 -1.00 -8.22
C GLY A 16 15.79 -1.99 -7.74
N VAL A 17 16.24 -3.06 -7.07
CA VAL A 17 15.41 -4.24 -6.72
C VAL A 17 15.39 -4.55 -5.22
N ASP A 18 15.79 -3.60 -4.38
CA ASP A 18 15.77 -3.77 -2.92
C ASP A 18 14.33 -3.66 -2.38
N LEU A 19 13.59 -4.77 -2.47
CA LEU A 19 12.21 -4.85 -2.02
C LEU A 19 12.08 -4.68 -0.50
N MET A 20 13.08 -5.13 0.27
CA MET A 20 13.04 -5.06 1.73
C MET A 20 13.09 -3.60 2.18
N GLN A 21 13.99 -2.80 1.61
CA GLN A 21 14.08 -1.37 1.92
C GLN A 21 12.80 -0.61 1.51
N ILE A 22 12.24 -0.94 0.34
CA ILE A 22 11.00 -0.32 -0.15
C ILE A 22 9.84 -0.63 0.80
N TYR A 23 9.68 -1.91 1.16
CA TYR A 23 8.61 -2.37 2.03
C TYR A 23 8.76 -1.80 3.44
N LYS A 24 9.97 -1.78 4.00
CA LYS A 24 10.20 -1.23 5.34
C LYS A 24 9.81 0.26 5.44
N ARG A 25 10.15 1.05 4.42
CA ARG A 25 9.73 2.46 4.35
C ARG A 25 8.22 2.63 4.21
N LEU A 26 7.53 1.69 3.56
CA LEU A 26 6.06 1.69 3.46
C LEU A 26 5.43 1.37 4.82
N GLU A 27 5.88 0.31 5.47
CA GLU A 27 5.43 -0.13 6.80
C GLU A 27 5.64 0.98 7.85
N ASP A 28 6.80 1.65 7.84
CA ASP A 28 7.06 2.74 8.78
C ASP A 28 6.10 3.93 8.57
N ALA A 29 5.74 4.23 7.32
CA ALA A 29 4.77 5.29 7.01
C ALA A 29 3.33 4.89 7.39
N GLU A 30 2.94 3.64 7.13
CA GLU A 30 1.66 3.06 7.53
C GLU A 30 1.48 3.13 9.06
N ASN A 31 2.45 2.64 9.83
CA ASN A 31 2.40 2.67 11.30
C ASN A 31 2.21 4.08 11.87
N ILE A 32 2.86 5.10 11.28
CA ILE A 32 2.70 6.49 11.71
C ILE A 32 1.29 7.04 11.41
N ILE A 33 0.69 6.60 10.30
CA ILE A 33 -0.65 7.05 9.89
C ILE A 33 -1.71 6.37 10.74
N GLU A 34 -1.63 5.06 10.93
CA GLU A 34 -2.55 4.30 11.78
C GLU A 34 -2.50 4.78 13.24
N SER A 35 -1.34 5.21 13.73
CA SER A 35 -1.23 5.76 15.08
C SER A 35 -1.90 7.14 15.24
N ARG A 36 -2.35 7.78 14.16
CA ARG A 36 -2.88 9.15 14.16
C ARG A 36 -4.30 9.26 13.61
N LEU A 37 -4.71 8.35 12.75
CA LEU A 37 -5.98 8.38 12.07
C LEU A 37 -6.71 7.05 12.25
N PRO A 38 -8.01 7.05 12.55
CA PRO A 38 -8.81 5.83 12.51
C PRO A 38 -8.91 5.35 11.06
N ILE A 39 -8.51 4.10 10.81
CA ILE A 39 -8.62 3.45 9.51
C ILE A 39 -9.80 2.48 9.53
N SER A 40 -10.63 2.50 8.48
CA SER A 40 -11.79 1.63 8.35
C SER A 40 -11.37 0.18 8.14
N HIS A 41 -11.69 -0.68 9.10
CA HIS A 41 -11.40 -2.11 9.08
C HIS A 41 -12.67 -2.92 9.40
N ASP A 42 -12.87 -4.01 8.67
CA ASP A 42 -13.95 -4.98 8.86
C ASP A 42 -13.38 -6.36 9.23
N ASP A 43 -14.06 -7.11 10.10
CA ASP A 43 -13.57 -8.39 10.61
C ASP A 43 -13.36 -9.45 9.52
N ARG A 44 -14.13 -9.38 8.43
CA ARG A 44 -14.04 -10.33 7.31
C ARG A 44 -13.21 -9.76 6.15
N LEU A 45 -13.40 -8.49 5.83
CA LEU A 45 -12.83 -7.86 4.63
C LEU A 45 -11.49 -7.15 4.90
N ALA A 46 -11.11 -7.02 6.17
CA ALA A 46 -9.98 -6.24 6.65
C ALA A 46 -10.08 -4.77 6.23
N PHE A 47 -9.00 -4.18 5.71
CA PHE A 47 -9.00 -2.77 5.30
C PHE A 47 -9.98 -2.51 4.17
N LEU A 48 -10.88 -1.56 4.40
CA LEU A 48 -11.95 -1.22 3.46
C LEU A 48 -11.46 -0.19 2.44
N THR A 49 -11.77 -0.47 1.18
CA THR A 49 -11.42 0.35 0.00
C THR A 49 -12.65 0.59 -0.86
N PHE A 50 -12.56 1.52 -1.81
CA PHE A 50 -13.66 1.83 -2.72
C PHE A 50 -13.99 0.67 -3.67
N TYR A 51 -12.98 0.03 -4.26
CA TYR A 51 -13.15 -1.15 -5.13
C TYR A 51 -12.91 -2.47 -4.38
N HIS A 52 -13.73 -3.47 -4.70
CA HIS A 52 -13.66 -4.80 -4.08
C HIS A 52 -12.33 -5.53 -4.32
N THR A 53 -11.60 -5.20 -5.39
CA THR A 53 -10.30 -5.81 -5.71
C THR A 53 -9.17 -5.36 -4.80
N ASN A 54 -9.35 -4.26 -4.05
CA ASN A 54 -8.33 -3.69 -3.18
C ASN A 54 -8.56 -4.04 -1.69
N LEU A 55 -9.59 -4.83 -1.35
CA LEU A 55 -9.85 -5.26 0.03
C LEU A 55 -8.72 -6.15 0.58
N GLY A 56 -8.73 -6.38 1.90
CA GLY A 56 -7.74 -7.22 2.55
C GLY A 56 -6.50 -6.43 2.93
N THR A 57 -5.37 -6.75 2.30
CA THR A 57 -4.09 -6.08 2.58
C THR A 57 -3.98 -4.71 1.94
N THR A 58 -4.78 -4.41 0.91
CA THR A 58 -4.66 -3.22 0.04
C THR A 58 -3.33 -3.10 -0.73
N ILE A 59 -2.45 -4.10 -0.60
CA ILE A 59 -1.09 -4.04 -1.15
C ILE A 59 -1.10 -4.36 -2.65
N ARG A 60 -0.44 -3.50 -3.42
CA ARG A 60 -0.03 -3.79 -4.81
C ARG A 60 1.49 -3.65 -4.96
N ALA A 61 2.19 -4.77 -4.92
CA ALA A 61 3.64 -4.82 -5.20
C ALA A 61 3.89 -4.92 -6.71
N SER A 62 4.73 -4.04 -7.26
CA SER A 62 5.04 -4.04 -8.69
C SER A 62 6.49 -3.65 -8.95
N VAL A 63 7.06 -4.17 -10.03
CA VAL A 63 8.39 -3.80 -10.53
C VAL A 63 8.30 -3.38 -11.99
N HIS A 64 9.12 -2.41 -12.37
CA HIS A 64 9.41 -2.17 -13.78
C HIS A 64 10.63 -3.01 -14.14
N ILE A 65 10.41 -4.07 -14.92
CA ILE A 65 11.45 -5.02 -15.30
C ILE A 65 11.58 -5.09 -16.83
N LYS A 66 12.82 -5.21 -17.31
CA LYS A 66 13.10 -5.59 -18.70
C LYS A 66 13.32 -7.09 -18.74
N LEU A 67 12.50 -7.81 -19.49
CA LEU A 67 12.61 -9.25 -19.71
C LEU A 67 13.13 -9.52 -21.14
N PRO A 68 14.45 -9.51 -21.38
CA PRO A 68 15.00 -10.01 -22.62
C PRO A 68 14.78 -11.54 -22.71
N LYS A 69 14.68 -12.06 -23.94
CA LYS A 69 14.43 -13.49 -24.23
C LYS A 69 15.49 -14.41 -23.62
#